data_AF-D1BF35-F1
#
_entry.id   AF-D1BF35-F1
#
_cell.length_a   1.000
_cell.length_b   1.000
_cell.length_c   1.000
_cell.angle_alpha   90.00
_cell.angle_beta   90.00
_cell.angle_gamma   90.00
#
_symmetry.space_group_name_H-M   'P 1'
#
loop_
_entity.id
_entity.type
_entity.pdbx_description
1 polymer ?
#
loop_
_entity_poly.entity_id
_entity_poly.type
_entity_poly.pdbx_seq_one_letter_code
_entity_poly.pdbx_strand_id
1 'polypeptide(L)'
;MQIDDLDTFLEDADPAGDLTPDERRQVAAMAARSAPARRRRPARPVAAAAIAASLLGVGAVAAAAAGSQWSPWAQDDPLVSISYVPPSGATCELRFGNLTAVSEEFGEVIRDTVASTRLTDADVAAALEHHDVPHDFFPEDKGYDIGVSMALQLRIRAALEAHGILGQSASYESELVCS
;
A
#
# COMPACT_ATOMS: atom_id res chain seq x y z
N MET A 1 -8.15 -8.93 39.47
CA MET A 1 -8.60 -8.76 38.08
C MET A 1 -8.25 -7.33 37.72
N GLN A 2 -7.21 -7.13 36.93
CA GLN A 2 -6.69 -5.81 36.62
C GLN A 2 -7.25 -5.43 35.26
N ILE A 3 -8.24 -4.53 35.26
CA ILE A 3 -8.78 -3.89 34.06
C ILE A 3 -7.65 -3.04 33.50
N ASP A 4 -7.24 -3.28 32.26
CA ASP A 4 -6.18 -2.51 31.61
C ASP A 4 -6.75 -1.37 30.73
N ASP A 5 -5.85 -0.51 30.23
CA ASP A 5 -6.24 0.65 29.40
C ASP A 5 -6.97 0.22 28.11
N LEU A 6 -6.74 -1.02 27.67
CA LEU A 6 -7.41 -1.62 26.52
C LEU A 6 -8.83 -2.04 26.88
N ASP A 7 -9.03 -2.67 28.03
CA ASP A 7 -10.37 -3.01 28.54
C ASP A 7 -11.23 -1.75 28.68
N THR A 8 -10.65 -0.65 29.14
CA THR A 8 -11.35 0.65 29.28
C THR A 8 -11.72 1.26 27.92
N PHE A 9 -10.85 1.15 26.91
CA PHE A 9 -11.15 1.60 25.54
C PHE A 9 -12.24 0.75 24.87
N LEU A 10 -12.27 -0.56 25.17
CA LEU A 10 -13.29 -1.47 24.63
C LEU A 10 -14.67 -1.21 25.24
N GLU A 11 -14.74 -0.84 26.52
CA GLU A 11 -15.99 -0.41 27.16
C GLU A 11 -16.51 0.92 26.59
N ASP A 12 -15.62 1.84 26.19
CA ASP A 12 -16.00 3.12 25.59
C ASP A 12 -16.41 2.99 24.11
N ALA A 13 -15.94 1.94 23.42
CA ALA A 13 -16.25 1.66 22.02
C ALA A 13 -17.63 1.01 21.79
N ASP A 14 -18.27 0.49 22.84
CA ASP A 14 -19.66 -0.03 22.81
C ASP A 14 -20.50 0.56 23.98
N PRO A 15 -20.84 1.86 23.92
CA PRO A 15 -21.60 2.52 24.99
C PRO A 15 -23.04 2.01 25.12
N ALA A 16 -23.54 1.24 24.15
CA ALA A 16 -24.90 0.67 24.14
C ALA A 16 -24.95 -0.77 24.67
N GLY A 17 -23.83 -1.52 24.65
CA GLY A 17 -23.74 -2.88 25.18
C GLY A 17 -24.48 -3.93 24.33
N ASP A 18 -24.76 -3.60 23.07
CA ASP A 18 -25.66 -4.34 22.18
C ASP A 18 -25.01 -5.57 21.53
N LEU A 19 -23.72 -5.81 21.77
CA LEU A 19 -23.03 -6.97 21.23
C LEU A 19 -23.63 -8.27 21.76
N THR A 20 -23.93 -9.21 20.87
CA THR A 20 -24.36 -10.55 21.27
C THR A 20 -23.20 -11.32 21.93
N PRO A 21 -23.48 -12.38 22.72
CA PRO A 21 -22.43 -13.19 23.34
C PRO A 21 -21.43 -13.81 22.34
N ASP A 22 -21.85 -14.06 21.09
CA ASP A 22 -20.96 -14.57 20.03
C ASP A 22 -20.05 -13.48 19.45
N GLU A 23 -20.57 -12.27 19.26
CA GLU A 23 -19.78 -11.12 18.80
C GLU A 23 -18.75 -10.69 19.85
N ARG A 24 -19.13 -10.68 21.14
CA ARG A 24 -18.18 -10.45 22.24
C ARG A 24 -17.05 -11.48 22.27
N ARG A 25 -17.36 -12.76 21.99
CA ARG A 25 -16.33 -13.82 21.89
C ARG A 25 -15.42 -13.61 20.69
N GLN A 26 -15.94 -13.17 19.55
CA GLN A 26 -15.11 -12.87 18.38
C GLN A 26 -14.20 -11.67 18.62
N VAL A 27 -14.72 -10.59 19.22
CA VAL A 27 -13.92 -9.40 19.57
C VAL A 27 -12.84 -9.73 20.59
N ALA A 28 -13.16 -10.49 21.65
CA ALA A 28 -12.17 -10.94 22.62
C ALA A 28 -11.11 -11.87 21.99
N ALA A 29 -11.51 -12.73 21.04
CA ALA A 29 -10.57 -13.57 20.29
C ALA A 29 -9.66 -12.77 19.36
N MET A 30 -10.15 -11.65 18.80
CA MET A 30 -9.33 -10.73 18.02
C MET A 30 -8.34 -9.97 18.92
N ALA A 31 -8.80 -9.43 20.06
CA ALA A 31 -7.95 -8.71 21.01
C ALA A 31 -6.85 -9.60 21.63
N ALA A 32 -7.17 -10.85 21.98
CA ALA A 32 -6.18 -11.82 22.47
C ALA A 32 -5.09 -12.17 21.44
N ARG A 33 -5.38 -12.01 20.14
CA ARG A 33 -4.41 -12.19 19.05
C ARG A 33 -3.56 -10.95 18.80
N SER A 34 -3.93 -9.80 19.37
CA SER A 34 -3.24 -8.52 19.21
C SER A 34 -2.27 -8.19 20.35
N ALA A 35 -2.18 -9.00 21.41
CA ALA A 35 -1.27 -8.74 22.52
C ALA A 35 0.22 -8.84 22.08
N PRO A 36 1.01 -7.76 22.19
CA PRO A 36 2.39 -7.76 21.73
C PRO A 36 3.29 -8.60 22.65
N ALA A 37 3.97 -9.59 22.08
CA ALA A 37 4.93 -10.42 22.81
C ALA A 37 6.11 -9.59 23.35
N ARG A 38 6.33 -9.63 24.67
CA ARG A 38 7.47 -8.99 25.37
C ARG A 38 8.81 -9.41 24.74
N ARG A 39 9.58 -8.41 24.30
CA ARG A 39 10.92 -8.57 23.70
C ARG A 39 11.94 -9.21 24.66
N ARG A 40 12.59 -10.30 24.22
CA ARG A 40 13.92 -10.74 24.70
C ARG A 40 14.80 -11.10 23.49
N ARG A 41 16.02 -10.57 23.44
CA ARG A 41 17.06 -10.79 22.40
C ARG A 41 17.82 -12.14 22.63
N PRO A 42 18.80 -12.56 21.80
CA PRO A 42 18.66 -13.08 20.43
C PRO A 42 19.34 -14.47 20.25
N ALA A 43 18.76 -15.38 19.46
CA ALA A 43 19.48 -16.50 18.85
C ALA A 43 18.79 -16.90 17.54
N ARG A 44 19.59 -17.12 16.49
CA ARG A 44 19.21 -17.48 15.11
C ARG A 44 18.51 -18.86 15.03
N PRO A 45 18.10 -19.32 13.83
CA PRO A 45 17.08 -18.79 12.93
C PRO A 45 15.97 -19.84 12.77
N VAL A 46 14.70 -19.46 12.95
CA VAL A 46 13.57 -20.33 12.63
C VAL A 46 12.61 -19.52 11.77
N ALA A 47 12.31 -20.07 10.60
CA ALA A 47 11.29 -19.58 9.69
C ALA A 47 9.97 -19.37 10.48
N ALA A 48 9.54 -18.13 10.59
CA ALA A 48 8.25 -17.76 11.12
C ALA A 48 7.47 -17.08 9.98
N ALA A 49 6.49 -17.82 9.47
CA ALA A 49 5.57 -17.37 8.44
C ALA A 49 4.56 -16.36 9.01
N ALA A 50 4.29 -15.36 8.17
CA ALA A 50 3.09 -14.54 8.04
C ALA A 50 2.48 -13.91 9.32
N ILE A 51 2.82 -12.63 9.52
CA ILE A 51 1.88 -11.64 10.05
C ILE A 51 1.73 -10.60 8.93
N ALA A 52 0.59 -10.61 8.25
CA ALA A 52 0.23 -9.60 7.27
C ALA A 52 -0.10 -8.29 8.01
N ALA A 53 0.92 -7.46 8.19
CA ALA A 53 0.76 -6.03 8.34
C ALA A 53 1.26 -5.41 7.02
N SER A 54 0.33 -5.16 6.10
CA SER A 54 0.58 -4.58 4.78
C SER A 54 0.97 -3.11 4.93
N LEU A 55 2.20 -2.87 5.38
CA LEU A 55 2.82 -1.56 5.33
C LEU A 55 3.23 -1.32 3.88
N LEU A 56 2.39 -0.61 3.12
CA LEU A 56 2.80 0.06 1.89
C LEU A 56 3.75 1.22 2.27
N GLY A 57 4.95 0.85 2.68
CA GLY A 57 6.02 1.77 3.03
C GLY A 57 7.15 1.65 2.02
N VAL A 58 7.71 2.77 1.58
CA VAL A 58 9.08 2.77 1.05
C VAL A 58 9.99 2.41 2.22
N GLY A 59 10.33 1.13 2.31
CA GLY A 59 11.07 0.56 3.41
C GLY A 59 11.45 -0.87 3.09
N ALA A 60 12.50 -1.03 2.28
CA ALA A 60 13.27 -2.24 2.00
C ALA A 60 12.67 -3.56 2.52
N VAL A 61 11.53 -3.97 1.96
CA VAL A 61 11.18 -5.38 1.93
C VAL A 61 12.18 -5.98 0.96
N ALA A 62 12.97 -6.96 1.40
CA ALA A 62 13.91 -7.65 0.55
C ALA A 62 13.12 -8.47 -0.48
N ALA A 63 12.64 -7.81 -1.53
CA ALA A 63 12.17 -8.45 -2.73
C ALA A 63 13.36 -9.24 -3.28
N ALA A 64 13.24 -10.57 -3.34
CA ALA A 64 14.26 -11.41 -3.92
C ALA A 64 14.49 -10.93 -5.36
N ALA A 65 15.69 -10.43 -5.64
CA ALA A 65 16.03 -9.75 -6.87
C ALA A 65 15.78 -10.65 -8.10
N ALA A 66 14.65 -10.46 -8.76
CA ALA A 66 14.40 -10.95 -10.12
C ALA A 66 15.07 -9.99 -11.11
N GLY A 67 16.40 -9.91 -11.08
CA GLY A 67 17.20 -8.95 -11.87
C GLY A 67 17.05 -9.06 -13.39
N SER A 68 16.29 -10.03 -13.91
CA SER A 68 16.05 -10.23 -15.35
C SER A 68 14.61 -9.98 -15.81
N GLN A 69 13.70 -9.52 -14.93
CA GLN A 69 12.28 -9.29 -15.27
C GLN A 69 11.93 -7.84 -15.60
N TRP A 70 12.86 -6.91 -15.33
CA TRP A 70 12.67 -5.48 -15.48
C TRP A 70 13.33 -4.97 -16.76
N SER A 71 12.77 -3.95 -17.40
CA SER A 71 13.49 -3.19 -18.43
C SER A 71 14.70 -2.46 -17.84
N PRO A 72 15.71 -2.09 -18.66
CA PRO A 72 16.92 -1.42 -18.17
C PRO A 72 16.64 -0.18 -17.31
N TRP A 73 15.71 0.70 -17.71
CA TRP A 73 15.35 1.89 -16.93
C TRP A 73 14.85 1.54 -15.52
N ALA A 74 14.11 0.45 -15.39
CA ALA A 74 13.52 0.01 -14.13
C ALA A 74 14.55 -0.69 -13.24
N GLN A 75 15.64 -1.22 -13.82
CA GLN A 75 16.76 -1.80 -13.08
C GLN A 75 17.70 -0.73 -12.52
N ASP A 76 18.03 0.26 -13.34
CA ASP A 76 19.12 1.19 -13.06
C ASP A 76 18.73 2.28 -12.05
N ASP A 77 17.62 2.98 -12.29
CA ASP A 77 17.20 4.12 -11.47
C ASP A 77 15.68 4.43 -11.62
N PRO A 78 14.78 3.61 -11.06
CA PRO A 78 13.36 3.96 -11.01
C PRO A 78 13.14 5.18 -10.10
N LEU A 79 12.24 6.08 -10.49
CA LEU A 79 11.89 7.24 -9.65
C LEU A 79 11.20 6.83 -8.36
N VAL A 80 10.36 5.80 -8.41
CA VAL A 80 9.79 5.17 -7.22
C VAL A 80 9.60 3.68 -7.46
N SER A 81 9.74 2.91 -6.38
CA SER A 81 9.33 1.51 -6.28
C SER A 81 8.30 1.37 -5.17
N ILE A 82 7.15 0.78 -5.49
CA ILE A 82 6.02 0.56 -4.60
C ILE A 82 5.84 -0.95 -4.46
N SER A 83 6.20 -1.49 -3.31
CA SER A 83 5.88 -2.88 -2.98
C SER A 83 4.48 -2.97 -2.37
N TYR A 84 3.67 -3.91 -2.84
CA TYR A 84 2.32 -4.16 -2.35
C TYR A 84 1.97 -5.65 -2.37
N VAL A 85 0.90 -6.00 -1.66
CA VAL A 85 0.38 -7.37 -1.57
C VAL A 85 -1.09 -7.33 -2.00
N PRO A 86 -1.46 -7.83 -3.19
CA PRO A 86 -2.85 -7.95 -3.58
C PRO A 86 -3.57 -9.02 -2.74
N PRO A 87 -4.92 -9.12 -2.83
CA PRO A 87 -5.70 -10.05 -2.02
C PRO A 87 -5.31 -11.53 -2.14
N SER A 88 -4.71 -11.96 -3.26
CA SER A 88 -4.15 -13.33 -3.37
C SER A 88 -2.98 -13.61 -2.42
N GLY A 89 -2.36 -12.58 -1.85
CA GLY A 89 -1.20 -12.70 -0.97
C GLY A 89 0.14 -12.76 -1.70
N ALA A 90 0.17 -12.62 -3.03
CA ALA A 90 1.42 -12.47 -3.78
C ALA A 90 2.19 -11.22 -3.32
N THR A 91 3.50 -11.15 -3.55
CA THR A 91 4.22 -9.87 -3.37
C THR A 91 4.48 -9.25 -4.73
N CYS A 92 3.97 -8.06 -4.95
CA CYS A 92 4.13 -7.31 -6.19
C CYS A 92 4.95 -6.05 -5.96
N GLU A 93 5.67 -5.63 -6.99
CA GLU A 93 6.42 -4.39 -7.04
C GLU A 93 5.98 -3.63 -8.29
N LEU A 94 5.59 -2.37 -8.11
CA LEU A 94 5.37 -1.40 -9.19
C LEU A 94 6.55 -0.42 -9.19
N ARG A 95 7.26 -0.32 -10.31
CA ARG A 95 8.28 0.72 -10.54
C ARG A 95 7.71 1.77 -11.47
N PHE A 96 7.98 3.03 -11.17
CA PHE A 96 7.61 4.17 -12.00
C PHE A 96 8.86 4.99 -12.29
N GLY A 97 9.02 5.43 -13.53
CA GLY A 97 10.24 6.11 -13.96
C GLY A 97 10.22 6.57 -15.41
N ASN A 98 11.43 6.70 -15.97
CA ASN A 98 11.68 7.20 -17.32
C ASN A 98 10.89 8.48 -17.67
N LEU A 99 10.78 9.39 -16.69
CA LEU A 99 9.96 10.59 -16.81
C LEU A 99 10.60 11.58 -17.79
N THR A 100 9.87 11.91 -18.84
CA THR A 100 10.15 13.01 -19.75
C THR A 100 9.04 14.05 -19.63
N ALA A 101 9.37 15.21 -19.07
CA ALA A 101 8.45 16.32 -18.84
C ALA A 101 8.71 17.47 -19.83
N VAL A 102 7.66 18.20 -20.20
CA VAL A 102 7.77 19.39 -21.08
C VAL A 102 8.42 20.59 -20.41
N SER A 103 8.41 20.65 -19.07
CA SER A 103 9.07 21.68 -18.27
C SER A 103 9.71 21.07 -17.03
N GLU A 104 10.76 21.73 -16.51
CA GLU A 104 11.48 21.27 -15.32
C GLU A 104 10.59 21.31 -14.07
N GLU A 105 9.86 22.40 -13.87
CA GLU A 105 8.89 22.57 -12.77
C GLU A 105 7.85 21.43 -12.75
N PHE A 106 7.27 21.11 -13.92
CA PHE A 106 6.31 20.01 -14.04
C PHE A 106 6.94 18.66 -13.66
N GLY A 107 8.15 18.40 -14.14
CA GLY A 107 8.89 17.18 -13.82
C GLY A 107 9.27 17.08 -12.34
N GLU A 108 9.60 18.19 -11.69
CA GLU A 108 9.92 18.25 -10.26
C GLU A 108 8.71 17.93 -9.40
N VAL A 109 7.54 18.50 -9.69
CA VAL A 109 6.31 18.19 -8.95
C VAL A 109 5.97 16.71 -9.04
N ILE A 110 6.10 16.10 -10.23
CA ILE A 110 5.88 14.65 -10.39
C ILE A 110 6.89 13.87 -9.55
N ARG A 111 8.19 14.18 -9.66
CA ARG A 111 9.27 13.48 -8.92
C ARG A 111 9.08 13.56 -7.40
N ASP A 112 8.79 14.74 -6.88
CA ASP A 112 8.56 14.94 -5.45
C ASP A 112 7.31 14.20 -4.96
N THR A 113 6.23 14.27 -5.76
CA THR A 113 4.98 13.55 -5.45
C THR A 113 5.21 12.05 -5.39
N VAL A 114 5.85 11.45 -6.40
CA VAL A 114 6.06 10.00 -6.42
C VAL A 114 7.04 9.55 -5.33
N ALA A 115 8.10 10.31 -5.06
CA ALA A 115 9.08 9.98 -4.02
C ALA A 115 8.47 10.02 -2.59
N SER A 116 7.55 10.94 -2.35
CA SER A 116 6.85 11.08 -1.06
C SER A 116 5.58 10.22 -0.95
N THR A 117 5.13 9.62 -2.04
CA THR A 117 3.86 8.87 -2.08
C THR A 117 3.90 7.64 -1.16
N ARG A 118 2.77 7.46 -0.47
CA ARG A 118 2.39 6.26 0.27
C ARG A 118 0.96 5.96 -0.13
N LEU A 119 0.75 4.82 -0.79
CA LEU A 119 -0.58 4.36 -1.13
C LEU A 119 -1.09 3.45 -0.02
N THR A 120 -2.39 3.40 0.17
CA THR A 120 -3.10 2.48 1.06
C THR A 120 -4.13 1.70 0.25
N ASP A 121 -4.65 0.60 0.78
CA ASP A 121 -5.72 -0.17 0.13
C ASP A 121 -6.97 0.71 -0.12
N ALA A 122 -7.21 1.69 0.76
CA ALA A 122 -8.27 2.68 0.58
C ALA A 122 -8.00 3.62 -0.61
N ASP A 123 -6.74 4.01 -0.86
CA ASP A 123 -6.37 4.77 -2.05
C ASP A 123 -6.59 3.96 -3.33
N VAL A 124 -6.26 2.66 -3.30
CA VAL A 124 -6.48 1.73 -4.43
C VAL A 124 -7.98 1.60 -4.72
N ALA A 125 -8.79 1.37 -3.69
CA ALA A 125 -10.25 1.26 -3.82
C ALA A 125 -10.87 2.56 -4.34
N ALA A 126 -10.48 3.71 -3.79
CA ALA A 126 -10.96 5.02 -4.22
C ALA A 126 -10.57 5.33 -5.68
N ALA A 127 -9.39 4.87 -6.13
CA ALA A 127 -8.97 5.05 -7.50
C ALA A 127 -9.79 4.21 -8.49
N LEU A 128 -10.10 2.96 -8.14
CA LEU A 128 -10.98 2.11 -8.95
C LEU A 128 -12.39 2.69 -9.05
N GLU A 129 -12.93 3.18 -7.93
CA GLU A 129 -14.23 3.87 -7.88
C GLU A 129 -14.23 5.14 -8.74
N HIS A 130 -13.18 5.97 -8.65
CA HIS A 130 -13.06 7.20 -9.45
C HIS A 130 -13.12 6.93 -10.97
N HIS A 131 -12.68 5.76 -11.39
CA HIS A 131 -12.66 5.35 -12.80
C HIS A 131 -13.87 4.49 -13.19
N ASP A 132 -14.88 4.37 -12.32
CA ASP A 132 -16.07 3.53 -12.52
C ASP A 132 -15.73 2.08 -12.92
N VAL A 133 -14.61 1.54 -12.40
CA VAL A 133 -14.19 0.16 -12.68
C VAL A 133 -14.98 -0.78 -11.76
N PRO A 134 -15.85 -1.67 -12.30
CA PRO A 134 -16.57 -2.63 -11.47
C PRO A 134 -15.60 -3.56 -10.73
N HIS A 135 -15.92 -3.91 -9.48
CA HIS A 135 -15.08 -4.78 -8.64
C HIS A 135 -14.83 -6.17 -9.25
N ASP A 136 -15.70 -6.64 -10.13
CA ASP A 136 -15.63 -7.96 -10.79
C ASP A 136 -15.13 -7.88 -12.24
N PHE A 137 -14.79 -6.69 -12.73
CA PHE A 137 -14.38 -6.49 -14.12
C PHE A 137 -13.05 -7.19 -14.44
N PHE A 138 -12.15 -7.24 -13.46
CA PHE A 138 -10.90 -7.96 -13.53
C PHE A 138 -10.84 -9.05 -12.46
N PRO A 139 -10.03 -10.11 -12.64
CA PRO A 139 -9.58 -10.92 -11.51
C PRO A 139 -9.05 -10.01 -10.40
N GLU A 140 -9.34 -10.35 -9.15
CA GLU A 140 -9.12 -9.48 -7.98
C GLU A 140 -7.71 -8.84 -7.96
N ASP A 141 -6.67 -9.64 -8.19
CA ASP A 141 -5.28 -9.15 -8.27
C ASP A 141 -5.04 -8.18 -9.42
N LYS A 142 -5.66 -8.41 -10.59
CA LYS A 142 -5.52 -7.52 -11.75
C LYS A 142 -6.26 -6.21 -11.53
N GLY A 143 -7.40 -6.25 -10.85
CA GLY A 143 -8.07 -5.04 -10.38
C GLY A 143 -7.17 -4.26 -9.43
N TYR A 144 -6.52 -4.95 -8.50
CA TYR A 144 -5.59 -4.34 -7.54
C TYR A 144 -4.38 -3.69 -8.22
N ASP A 145 -3.72 -4.39 -9.14
CA ASP A 145 -2.60 -3.89 -9.95
C ASP A 145 -2.94 -2.56 -10.67
N ILE A 146 -4.12 -2.54 -11.30
CA ILE A 146 -4.64 -1.37 -12.01
C ILE A 146 -4.96 -0.24 -11.03
N GLY A 147 -5.60 -0.56 -9.89
CA GLY A 147 -5.94 0.40 -8.85
C GLY A 147 -4.71 1.07 -8.23
N VAL A 148 -3.60 0.34 -8.01
CA VAL A 148 -2.34 0.93 -7.53
C VAL A 148 -1.80 1.96 -8.53
N SER A 149 -1.79 1.61 -9.83
CA SER A 149 -1.34 2.52 -10.89
C SER A 149 -2.24 3.75 -11.01
N MET A 150 -3.56 3.57 -10.94
CA MET A 150 -4.54 4.66 -10.96
C MET A 150 -4.40 5.58 -9.74
N ALA A 151 -4.22 5.01 -8.55
CA ALA A 151 -4.05 5.78 -7.32
C ALA A 151 -2.79 6.67 -7.39
N LEU A 152 -1.69 6.16 -7.92
CA LEU A 152 -0.48 6.95 -8.16
C LEU A 152 -0.75 8.10 -9.14
N GLN A 153 -1.47 7.84 -10.24
CA GLN A 153 -1.82 8.88 -11.21
C GLN A 153 -2.73 9.96 -10.62
N LEU A 154 -3.67 9.60 -9.75
CA LEU A 154 -4.53 10.56 -9.05
C LEU A 154 -3.72 11.43 -8.07
N ARG A 155 -2.73 10.85 -7.38
CA ARG A 155 -1.80 11.63 -6.52
C ARG A 155 -1.00 12.64 -7.33
N ILE A 156 -0.43 12.21 -8.46
CA ILE A 156 0.30 13.10 -9.38
C ILE A 156 -0.61 14.21 -9.88
N ARG A 157 -1.82 13.89 -10.35
CA ARG A 157 -2.79 14.88 -10.84
C ARG A 157 -3.14 15.90 -9.76
N ALA A 158 -3.47 15.44 -8.55
CA ALA A 158 -3.83 16.32 -7.44
C ALA A 158 -2.67 17.26 -7.05
N ALA A 159 -1.43 16.78 -7.08
CA ALA A 159 -0.27 17.61 -6.81
C ALA A 159 -0.05 18.69 -7.89
N LEU A 160 -0.20 18.32 -9.16
CA LEU A 160 -0.12 19.24 -10.28
C LEU A 160 -1.21 20.32 -10.23
N GLU A 161 -2.45 19.93 -9.92
CA GLU A 161 -3.56 20.84 -9.67
C GLU A 161 -3.27 21.82 -8.53
N ALA A 162 -2.73 21.33 -7.41
CA ALA A 162 -2.35 22.17 -6.27
C ALA A 162 -1.27 23.21 -6.61
N HIS A 163 -0.42 22.93 -7.61
CA HIS A 163 0.61 23.84 -8.12
C HIS A 163 0.10 24.72 -9.27
N GLY A 164 -1.17 24.58 -9.67
CA GLY A 164 -1.74 25.32 -10.80
C GLY A 164 -1.22 24.87 -12.17
N ILE A 165 -0.60 23.70 -12.25
CA ILE A 165 0.00 23.16 -13.47
C ILE A 165 -1.01 22.25 -14.17
N LEU A 166 -1.81 22.84 -15.05
CA LEU A 166 -2.85 22.14 -15.82
C LEU A 166 -2.51 22.09 -17.31
N GLY A 167 -2.91 20.99 -17.97
CA GLY A 167 -2.83 20.85 -19.43
C GLY A 167 -1.44 20.57 -20.00
N GLN A 168 -0.43 20.35 -19.16
CA GLN A 168 0.88 19.84 -19.58
C GLN A 168 0.88 18.31 -19.63
N SER A 169 1.67 17.74 -20.55
CA SER A 169 1.86 16.29 -20.66
C SER A 169 3.28 15.88 -20.24
N ALA A 170 3.38 14.69 -19.66
CA ALA A 170 4.64 13.98 -19.48
C ALA A 170 4.51 12.61 -20.12
N SER A 171 5.64 12.09 -20.59
CA SER A 171 5.80 10.66 -20.80
C SER A 171 6.45 10.08 -19.56
N TYR A 172 5.98 8.92 -19.11
CA TYR A 172 6.60 8.14 -18.06
C TYR A 172 6.36 6.67 -18.37
N GLU A 173 7.16 5.81 -17.75
CA GLU A 173 6.98 4.37 -17.83
C GLU A 173 6.71 3.80 -16.45
N SER A 174 5.95 2.70 -16.42
CA SER A 174 5.72 1.93 -15.22
C SER A 174 5.78 0.45 -15.54
N GLU A 175 6.45 -0.32 -14.70
CA GLU A 175 6.52 -1.78 -14.80
C GLU A 175 6.09 -2.42 -13.50
N LEU A 176 5.48 -3.59 -13.62
CA LEU A 176 4.91 -4.32 -12.50
C LEU A 176 5.31 -5.77 -12.58
N VAL A 177 5.85 -6.29 -11.48
CA VAL A 177 6.29 -7.68 -11.34
C VAL A 177 5.80 -8.23 -10.02
N CYS A 178 5.25 -9.45 -10.05
CA CYS A 178 4.83 -10.18 -8.86
C CYS A 178 5.63 -11.48 -8.69
N SER A 179 5.95 -11.84 -7.44
CA SER A 179 6.71 -13.04 -7.05
C SER A 179 5.97 -13.89 -6.03
#